data_AF-A0A447TYH1-F1
#
_entry.id   AF-A0A447TYH1-F1
#
_cell.length_a   1.000
_cell.length_b   1.000
_cell.length_c   1.000
_cell.angle_alpha   90.00
_cell.angle_beta   90.00
_cell.angle_gamma   90.00
#
_symmetry.space_group_name_H-M   'P 1'
#
loop_
_entity.id
_entity.type
_entity.pdbx_description
1 polymer ?
#
loop_
_entity_poly.entity_id
_entity_poly.type
_entity_poly.pdbx_seq_one_letter_code
_entity_poly.pdbx_strand_id
1 'polypeptide(L)'
;MTKTVDGILCALAWIGDEVVVEHFNRWRQEPPAWSASLHILPHRYAHQAGWELTENGRRRDLYFTQCTHLVKQAPEQPAVFRAVAEYGENCPHCSLPLINLFEVAPSAVGLSTQGWPGQIRILTCQCCTAYNTVFATVDPQGQPRWCEKNALSTLAVDNSSDWITLPLDVLHPGESRLPLFAAEIFLPTTFSQLGGHPAWVQDTDYPTCPTCAQTMMFLAQLSYEDIEEEEYAEGMLYGFICPSCQTTATSYQQT
;
A
#
# COMPACT_ATOMS: atom_id res chain seq x y z
N MET A 1 -24.88 -1.78 -20.18
CA MET A 1 -25.53 -1.29 -18.94
C MET A 1 -24.61 -1.40 -17.74
N THR A 2 -23.85 -2.50 -17.57
CA THR A 2 -22.88 -2.69 -16.48
C THR A 2 -21.88 -1.53 -16.33
N LYS A 3 -21.17 -1.14 -17.41
CA LYS A 3 -20.20 -0.03 -17.38
C LYS A 3 -20.75 1.30 -16.82
N THR A 4 -22.05 1.56 -16.98
CA THR A 4 -22.68 2.78 -16.45
C THR A 4 -22.91 2.68 -14.94
N VAL A 5 -23.27 1.51 -14.42
CA VAL A 5 -23.47 1.27 -12.99
C VAL A 5 -22.15 1.26 -12.25
N ASP A 6 -21.11 0.63 -12.82
CA ASP A 6 -19.74 0.64 -12.25
C ASP A 6 -19.26 2.06 -11.99
N GLY A 7 -19.35 2.93 -13.01
CA GLY A 7 -18.94 4.33 -12.89
C GLY A 7 -19.74 5.12 -11.85
N ILE A 8 -21.06 4.87 -11.73
CA ILE A 8 -21.90 5.49 -10.70
C ILE A 8 -21.47 5.05 -9.30
N LEU A 9 -21.19 3.75 -9.10
CA LEU A 9 -20.75 3.24 -7.80
C LEU A 9 -19.37 3.77 -7.43
N CYS A 10 -18.44 3.90 -8.38
CA CYS A 10 -17.18 4.59 -8.16
C CYS A 10 -17.41 6.05 -7.76
N ALA A 11 -18.24 6.79 -8.47
CA ALA A 11 -18.53 8.19 -8.14
C ALA A 11 -19.14 8.34 -6.73
N LEU A 12 -20.07 7.46 -6.35
CA LEU A 12 -20.62 7.41 -5.00
C LEU A 12 -19.53 7.10 -3.97
N ALA A 13 -18.67 6.11 -4.23
CA ALA A 13 -17.56 5.77 -3.35
C ALA A 13 -16.63 6.97 -3.09
N TRP A 14 -16.33 7.76 -4.12
CA TRP A 14 -15.53 8.99 -4.00
C TRP A 14 -16.22 10.11 -3.22
N ILE A 15 -17.55 10.23 -3.30
CA ILE A 15 -18.33 11.13 -2.43
C ILE A 15 -18.20 10.66 -0.97
N GLY A 16 -18.47 9.38 -0.71
CA GLY A 16 -18.17 8.71 0.56
C GLY A 16 -18.74 9.34 1.83
N ASP A 17 -19.78 10.17 1.71
CA ASP A 17 -20.45 10.83 2.82
C ASP A 17 -21.33 9.85 3.61
N GLU A 18 -21.97 10.32 4.69
CA GLU A 18 -22.80 9.49 5.56
C GLU A 18 -23.96 8.81 4.81
N VAL A 19 -24.53 9.49 3.79
CA VAL A 19 -25.62 8.95 2.98
C VAL A 19 -25.13 7.82 2.09
N VAL A 20 -23.97 7.98 1.46
CA VAL A 20 -23.32 6.91 0.68
C VAL A 20 -23.00 5.71 1.58
N VAL A 21 -22.41 5.95 2.75
CA VAL A 21 -22.06 4.89 3.71
C VAL A 21 -23.29 4.11 4.14
N GLU A 22 -24.39 4.80 4.47
CA GLU A 22 -25.66 4.18 4.81
C GLU A 22 -26.21 3.32 3.65
N HIS A 23 -26.20 3.85 2.43
CA HIS A 23 -26.67 3.12 1.24
C HIS A 23 -25.82 1.89 0.93
N PHE A 24 -24.49 2.00 1.00
CA PHE A 24 -23.59 0.86 0.79
C PHE A 24 -23.81 -0.20 1.87
N ASN A 25 -24.01 0.19 3.13
CA ASN A 25 -24.29 -0.74 4.22
C ASN A 25 -25.66 -1.42 4.04
N ARG A 26 -26.69 -0.68 3.62
CA ARG A 26 -28.01 -1.24 3.31
C ARG A 26 -27.92 -2.26 2.17
N TRP A 27 -27.24 -1.93 1.06
CA TRP A 27 -27.07 -2.87 -0.06
C TRP A 27 -26.19 -4.07 0.26
N ARG A 28 -25.30 -3.96 1.26
CA ARG A 28 -24.56 -5.13 1.78
C ARG A 28 -25.48 -6.11 2.51
N GLN A 29 -26.48 -5.61 3.23
CA GLN A 29 -27.44 -6.43 3.98
C GLN A 29 -28.58 -6.95 3.10
N GLU A 30 -29.07 -6.10 2.19
CA GLU A 30 -30.12 -6.42 1.24
C GLU A 30 -29.67 -6.03 -0.18
N PRO A 31 -28.96 -6.94 -0.88
CA PRO A 31 -28.46 -6.67 -2.22
C PRO A 31 -29.59 -6.40 -3.22
N PRO A 32 -29.56 -5.26 -3.93
CA PRO A 32 -30.58 -4.95 -4.91
C PRO A 32 -30.47 -5.86 -6.14
N ALA A 33 -31.58 -6.17 -6.82
CA ALA A 33 -31.58 -7.12 -7.93
C ALA A 33 -30.56 -6.82 -9.05
N TRP A 34 -30.26 -5.53 -9.30
CA TRP A 34 -29.27 -5.13 -10.30
C TRP A 34 -27.83 -5.50 -9.91
N SER A 35 -27.51 -5.71 -8.63
CA SER A 35 -26.15 -6.04 -8.20
C SER A 35 -25.71 -7.42 -8.65
N ALA A 36 -26.64 -8.31 -9.03
CA ALA A 36 -26.33 -9.62 -9.60
C ALA A 36 -25.61 -9.53 -10.97
N SER A 37 -25.65 -8.37 -11.62
CA SER A 37 -24.93 -8.12 -12.87
C SER A 37 -23.50 -7.60 -12.68
N LEU A 38 -23.08 -7.30 -11.44
CA LEU A 38 -21.76 -6.76 -11.14
C LEU A 38 -20.76 -7.86 -10.83
N HIS A 39 -19.49 -7.59 -11.12
CA HIS A 39 -18.37 -8.48 -10.80
C HIS A 39 -18.04 -8.48 -9.30
N ILE A 40 -18.31 -7.38 -8.61
CA ILE A 40 -18.10 -7.22 -7.18
C ILE A 40 -19.34 -6.59 -6.52
N LEU A 41 -19.48 -6.78 -5.21
CA LEU A 41 -20.60 -6.23 -4.45
C LEU A 41 -20.55 -4.69 -4.43
N PRO A 42 -21.69 -3.97 -4.41
CA PRO A 42 -21.71 -2.51 -4.50
C PRO A 42 -20.83 -1.79 -3.47
N HIS A 43 -20.79 -2.27 -2.23
CA HIS A 43 -19.97 -1.67 -1.17
C HIS A 43 -18.46 -1.87 -1.37
N ARG A 44 -18.02 -2.81 -2.21
CA ARG A 44 -16.61 -3.06 -2.50
C ARG A 44 -16.00 -2.00 -3.41
N TYR A 45 -16.80 -1.24 -4.15
CA TYR A 45 -16.34 -0.07 -4.91
C TYR A 45 -15.75 1.02 -4.00
N ALA A 46 -16.07 1.01 -2.70
CA ALA A 46 -15.45 1.89 -1.72
C ALA A 46 -13.91 1.77 -1.68
N HIS A 47 -13.36 0.59 -2.01
CA HIS A 47 -11.90 0.38 -2.08
C HIS A 47 -11.24 1.29 -3.12
N GLN A 48 -11.94 1.62 -4.22
CA GLN A 48 -11.46 2.60 -5.22
C GLN A 48 -11.21 3.98 -4.60
N ALA A 49 -12.06 4.40 -3.66
CA ALA A 49 -11.92 5.65 -2.92
C ALA A 49 -11.10 5.50 -1.61
N GLY A 50 -10.48 4.35 -1.38
CA GLY A 50 -9.61 4.08 -0.24
C GLY A 50 -10.31 3.96 1.11
N TRP A 51 -11.54 3.45 1.13
CA TRP A 51 -12.24 3.15 2.38
C TRP A 51 -13.10 1.89 2.26
N GLU A 52 -13.56 1.37 3.41
CA GLU A 52 -14.46 0.22 3.45
C GLU A 52 -15.48 0.32 4.58
N LEU A 53 -16.48 -0.56 4.55
CA LEU A 53 -17.40 -0.74 5.68
C LEU A 53 -16.80 -1.71 6.69
N THR A 54 -16.73 -1.27 7.95
CA THR A 54 -16.54 -2.15 9.10
C THR A 54 -17.69 -3.16 9.21
N GLU A 55 -17.53 -4.19 10.04
CA GLU A 55 -18.60 -5.15 10.34
C GLU A 55 -19.89 -4.45 10.78
N ASN A 56 -19.77 -3.44 11.65
CA ASN A 56 -20.87 -2.60 12.13
C ASN A 56 -21.41 -1.59 11.12
N GLY A 57 -20.94 -1.61 9.87
CA GLY A 57 -21.45 -0.75 8.78
C GLY A 57 -20.98 0.70 8.83
N ARG A 58 -19.95 1.00 9.63
CA ARG A 58 -19.31 2.33 9.66
C ARG A 58 -18.16 2.38 8.65
N ARG A 59 -17.86 3.57 8.11
CA ARG A 59 -16.68 3.83 7.29
C ARG A 59 -15.39 3.62 8.09
N ARG A 60 -14.43 2.95 7.46
CA ARG A 60 -13.03 2.84 7.88
C ARG A 60 -12.15 3.21 6.68
N ASP A 61 -11.31 4.22 6.83
CA ASP A 61 -10.34 4.57 5.80
C ASP A 61 -9.20 3.55 5.76
N LEU A 62 -8.68 3.32 4.55
CA LEU A 62 -7.62 2.36 4.27
C LEU A 62 -6.27 3.04 4.00
N TYR A 63 -6.15 4.33 4.30
CA TYR A 63 -4.91 5.10 4.17
C TYR A 63 -4.86 6.21 5.22
N PHE A 64 -3.68 6.81 5.40
CA PHE A 64 -3.48 7.95 6.31
C PHE A 64 -3.69 9.27 5.59
N THR A 65 -4.47 10.19 6.17
CA THR A 65 -4.76 11.50 5.54
C THR A 65 -3.58 12.46 5.56
N GLN A 66 -2.63 12.27 6.49
CA GLN A 66 -1.34 12.95 6.42
C GLN A 66 -0.57 12.41 5.22
N CYS A 67 -0.17 13.29 4.31
CA CYS A 67 0.54 12.93 3.10
C CYS A 67 1.77 13.82 2.91
N THR A 68 2.90 13.19 2.64
CA THR A 68 4.18 13.84 2.38
C THR A 68 4.78 13.26 1.11
N HIS A 69 5.15 14.13 0.19
CA HIS A 69 5.85 13.74 -1.04
C HIS A 69 7.26 13.25 -0.69
N LEU A 70 7.75 12.22 -1.38
CA LEU A 70 9.12 11.73 -1.27
C LEU A 70 9.97 12.16 -2.47
N VAL A 71 11.14 12.76 -2.22
CA VAL A 71 12.02 13.37 -3.24
C VAL A 71 13.45 12.84 -3.19
N LYS A 72 14.17 12.88 -4.32
CA LYS A 72 15.61 12.54 -4.43
C LYS A 72 16.56 13.60 -3.83
N GLN A 73 16.24 14.15 -2.66
CA GLN A 73 17.08 15.17 -2.01
C GLN A 73 17.56 14.68 -0.65
N ALA A 74 18.88 14.65 -0.45
CA ALA A 74 19.48 14.24 0.81
C ALA A 74 18.88 15.02 2.00
N PRO A 75 18.51 14.36 3.10
CA PRO A 75 17.70 14.95 4.14
C PRO A 75 18.54 15.93 4.96
N GLU A 76 17.96 17.04 5.42
CA GLU A 76 18.55 17.84 6.50
C GLU A 76 18.46 17.09 7.86
N GLN A 77 17.52 16.15 8.01
CA GLN A 77 17.29 15.34 9.22
C GLN A 77 16.97 13.87 8.88
N PRO A 78 17.89 12.92 9.10
CA PRO A 78 17.72 11.51 8.71
C PRO A 78 16.76 10.69 9.60
N ALA A 79 16.06 11.30 10.57
CA ALA A 79 15.46 10.55 11.68
C ALA A 79 13.97 10.16 11.53
N VAL A 80 13.22 10.73 10.57
CA VAL A 80 11.76 10.57 10.51
C VAL A 80 11.32 9.51 9.49
N PHE A 81 12.07 9.36 8.40
CA PHE A 81 11.76 8.46 7.30
C PHE A 81 13.03 8.06 6.55
N ARG A 82 13.07 6.80 6.10
CA ARG A 82 14.09 6.28 5.19
C ARG A 82 13.45 5.37 4.16
N ALA A 83 13.73 5.59 2.87
CA ALA A 83 13.37 4.66 1.80
C ALA A 83 14.56 3.77 1.45
N VAL A 84 14.31 2.46 1.36
CA VAL A 84 15.29 1.44 0.95
C VAL A 84 16.53 1.41 1.88
N ALA A 85 16.43 0.63 2.94
CA ALA A 85 17.55 0.32 3.84
C ALA A 85 17.91 -1.17 3.80
N GLU A 86 19.18 -1.48 4.04
CA GLU A 86 19.64 -2.86 4.18
C GLU A 86 18.98 -3.54 5.39
N TYR A 87 18.50 -4.77 5.22
CA TYR A 87 18.01 -5.59 6.32
C TYR A 87 19.07 -6.55 6.88
N GLY A 88 19.97 -7.04 6.02
CA GLY A 88 21.11 -7.90 6.41
C GLY A 88 20.87 -9.40 6.34
N GLU A 89 19.70 -9.85 5.87
CA GLU A 89 19.41 -11.26 5.58
C GLU A 89 18.91 -11.43 4.13
N ASN A 90 19.03 -12.63 3.59
CA ASN A 90 18.56 -12.97 2.24
C ASN A 90 17.12 -13.49 2.26
N CYS A 91 16.41 -13.30 1.15
CA CYS A 91 15.06 -13.78 0.95
C CYS A 91 15.04 -15.33 1.01
N PRO A 92 14.20 -15.94 1.87
CA PRO A 92 14.10 -17.40 1.96
C PRO A 92 13.63 -18.09 0.68
N HIS A 93 13.08 -17.32 -0.27
CA HIS A 93 12.53 -17.86 -1.54
C HIS A 93 13.52 -17.75 -2.69
N CYS A 94 13.97 -16.53 -3.02
CA CYS A 94 14.81 -16.29 -4.20
C CYS A 94 16.27 -15.94 -3.87
N SER A 95 16.67 -15.97 -2.60
CA SER A 95 18.03 -15.67 -2.12
C SER A 95 18.54 -14.23 -2.35
N LEU A 96 17.78 -13.33 -2.97
CA LEU A 96 18.17 -11.92 -3.06
C LEU A 96 18.21 -11.25 -1.68
N PRO A 97 19.06 -10.23 -1.46
CA PRO A 97 19.05 -9.47 -0.22
C PRO A 97 17.67 -8.88 0.08
N LEU A 98 17.19 -9.05 1.31
CA LEU A 98 15.99 -8.35 1.78
C LEU A 98 16.32 -6.89 2.10
N ILE A 99 15.31 -6.03 2.00
CA ILE A 99 15.40 -4.62 2.35
C ILE A 99 14.26 -4.23 3.29
N ASN A 100 14.48 -3.20 4.10
CA ASN A 100 13.38 -2.39 4.61
C ASN A 100 13.04 -1.36 3.52
N LEU A 101 11.94 -1.56 2.81
CA LEU A 101 11.48 -0.63 1.77
C LEU A 101 11.19 0.75 2.35
N PHE A 102 10.57 0.78 3.53
CA PHE A 102 10.30 2.00 4.28
C PHE A 102 10.63 1.80 5.76
N GLU A 103 11.33 2.76 6.35
CA GLU A 103 11.46 2.92 7.81
C GLU A 103 10.80 4.26 8.18
N VAL A 104 9.78 4.22 9.03
CA VAL A 104 8.89 5.36 9.27
C VAL A 104 8.61 5.52 10.76
N ALA A 105 8.75 6.74 11.29
CA ALA A 105 8.22 7.05 12.62
C ALA A 105 6.67 7.03 12.59
N PRO A 106 5.97 6.33 13.51
CA PRO A 106 4.50 6.31 13.53
C PRO A 106 3.84 7.70 13.47
N SER A 107 4.46 8.69 14.12
CA SER A 107 4.00 10.08 14.13
C SER A 107 4.00 10.76 12.77
N ALA A 108 4.80 10.29 11.80
CA ALA A 108 4.88 10.86 10.46
C ALA A 108 3.60 10.63 9.62
N VAL A 109 2.77 9.67 10.04
CA VAL A 109 1.44 9.40 9.45
C VAL A 109 0.31 9.56 10.47
N GLY A 110 0.61 10.11 11.65
CA GLY A 110 -0.37 10.34 12.70
C GLY A 110 -0.80 9.06 13.43
N LEU A 111 -0.03 7.98 13.33
CA LEU A 111 -0.27 6.75 14.08
C LEU A 111 0.26 6.91 15.51
N SER A 112 -0.59 6.61 16.50
CA SER A 112 -0.20 6.60 17.92
C SER A 112 0.86 5.53 18.20
N THR A 113 1.84 5.84 19.04
CA THR A 113 2.89 4.89 19.48
C THR A 113 2.33 3.70 20.27
N GLN A 114 1.10 3.78 20.78
CA GLN A 114 0.42 2.63 21.40
C GLN A 114 0.04 1.55 20.36
N GLY A 115 -0.04 1.91 19.07
CA GLY A 115 -0.45 1.02 18.00
C GLY A 115 0.69 0.28 17.30
N TRP A 116 1.96 0.62 17.59
CA TRP A 116 3.11 0.01 16.91
C TRP A 116 4.39 0.06 17.76
N PRO A 117 5.16 -1.04 17.88
CA PRO A 117 6.42 -1.04 18.61
C PRO A 117 7.52 -0.32 17.82
N GLY A 118 7.94 0.85 18.30
CA GLY A 118 9.06 1.59 17.72
C GLY A 118 8.76 2.16 16.32
N GLN A 119 9.75 2.09 15.42
CA GLN A 119 9.59 2.50 14.03
C GLN A 119 8.83 1.44 13.22
N ILE A 120 8.03 1.90 12.26
CA ILE A 120 7.39 1.04 11.27
C ILE A 120 8.43 0.70 10.22
N ARG A 121 8.77 -0.58 10.09
CA ARG A 121 9.71 -1.09 9.08
C ARG A 121 8.99 -2.05 8.14
N ILE A 122 8.89 -1.68 6.88
CA ILE A 122 8.26 -2.49 5.83
C ILE A 122 9.33 -3.36 5.18
N LEU A 123 9.51 -4.58 5.69
CA LEU A 123 10.43 -5.57 5.13
C LEU A 123 9.87 -6.16 3.83
N THR A 124 10.70 -6.31 2.80
CA THR A 124 10.33 -6.96 1.55
C THR A 124 11.51 -7.60 0.80
N CYS A 125 11.17 -8.45 -0.17
CA CYS A 125 12.06 -8.88 -1.24
C CYS A 125 11.62 -8.18 -2.54
N GLN A 126 12.51 -7.39 -3.12
CA GLN A 126 12.22 -6.56 -4.30
C GLN A 126 11.76 -7.39 -5.51
N CYS A 127 12.29 -8.60 -5.68
CA CYS A 127 11.85 -9.51 -6.74
C CYS A 127 10.53 -10.21 -6.39
N CYS A 128 10.43 -10.86 -5.23
CA CYS A 128 9.23 -11.63 -4.89
C CYS A 128 7.96 -10.77 -4.81
N THR A 129 8.07 -9.51 -4.38
CA THR A 129 6.92 -8.60 -4.31
C THR A 129 6.33 -8.26 -5.69
N ALA A 130 7.08 -8.45 -6.78
CA ALA A 130 6.59 -8.27 -8.15
C ALA A 130 5.67 -9.40 -8.63
N TYR A 131 5.68 -10.55 -7.94
CA TYR A 131 4.89 -11.73 -8.32
C TYR A 131 3.81 -12.09 -7.30
N ASN A 132 3.99 -11.73 -6.02
CA ASN A 132 3.05 -12.00 -4.95
C ASN A 132 3.12 -10.88 -3.90
N THR A 133 2.06 -10.70 -3.11
CA THR A 133 2.17 -9.91 -1.88
C THR A 133 3.19 -10.53 -0.94
N VAL A 134 4.15 -9.73 -0.46
CA VAL A 134 5.13 -10.15 0.54
C VAL A 134 4.76 -9.58 1.90
N PHE A 135 4.61 -10.44 2.90
CA PHE A 135 4.27 -10.10 4.27
C PHE A 135 5.47 -10.21 5.21
N ALA A 136 5.47 -9.41 6.26
CA ALA A 136 6.35 -9.55 7.41
C ALA A 136 5.59 -9.33 8.72
N THR A 137 5.99 -10.00 9.79
CA THR A 137 5.48 -9.75 11.14
C THR A 137 6.49 -8.93 11.93
N VAL A 138 6.02 -8.05 12.80
CA VAL A 138 6.88 -7.25 13.66
C VAL A 138 6.90 -7.83 15.05
N ASP A 139 8.10 -8.04 15.59
CA ASP A 139 8.27 -8.54 16.95
C ASP A 139 8.05 -7.43 18.00
N PRO A 140 7.98 -7.78 19.30
CA PRO A 140 7.76 -6.79 20.36
C PRO A 140 8.84 -5.71 20.47
N GLN A 141 10.01 -5.90 19.82
CA GLN A 141 11.10 -4.93 19.76
C GLN A 141 10.99 -4.00 18.54
N GLY A 142 10.01 -4.20 17.66
CA GLY A 142 9.83 -3.40 16.45
C GLY A 142 10.69 -3.88 15.27
N GLN A 143 11.22 -5.10 15.34
CA GLN A 143 12.00 -5.68 14.25
C GLN A 143 11.09 -6.51 13.33
N PRO A 144 11.10 -6.25 12.01
CA PRO A 144 10.33 -7.06 11.07
C PRO A 144 11.00 -8.42 10.86
N ARG A 145 10.19 -9.44 10.63
CA ARG A 145 10.58 -10.82 10.32
C ARG A 145 9.79 -11.31 9.12
N TRP A 146 10.45 -12.01 8.21
CA TRP A 146 9.80 -12.65 7.06
C TRP A 146 8.62 -13.51 7.51
N CYS A 147 7.48 -13.38 6.85
CA CYS A 147 6.30 -14.18 7.18
C CYS A 147 6.36 -15.55 6.49
N GLU A 148 6.25 -16.64 7.26
CA GLU A 148 6.20 -18.01 6.73
C GLU A 148 5.00 -18.28 5.81
N LYS A 149 3.97 -17.42 5.86
CA LYS A 149 2.79 -17.50 4.99
C LYS A 149 3.00 -16.89 3.59
N ASN A 150 4.19 -16.34 3.31
CA ASN A 150 4.50 -15.82 1.99
C ASN A 150 4.45 -16.94 0.95
N ALA A 151 3.81 -16.67 -0.18
CA ALA A 151 3.74 -17.62 -1.28
C ALA A 151 5.05 -17.62 -2.09
N LEU A 152 5.57 -18.80 -2.37
CA LEU A 152 6.68 -18.98 -3.30
C LEU A 152 6.18 -18.78 -4.74
N SER A 153 6.89 -17.98 -5.52
CA SER A 153 6.72 -17.89 -6.97
C SER A 153 7.94 -18.50 -7.64
N THR A 154 7.76 -19.55 -8.44
CA THR A 154 8.86 -20.14 -9.23
C THR A 154 9.39 -19.12 -10.24
N LEU A 155 8.50 -18.32 -10.83
CA LEU A 155 8.89 -17.23 -11.72
C LEU A 155 9.80 -16.21 -11.02
N ALA A 156 9.50 -15.86 -9.76
CA ALA A 156 10.38 -14.96 -9.00
C ALA A 156 11.77 -15.57 -8.77
N VAL A 157 11.84 -16.88 -8.49
CA VAL A 157 13.14 -17.57 -8.32
C VAL A 157 13.93 -17.56 -9.63
N ASP A 158 13.26 -17.92 -10.73
CA ASP A 158 13.87 -18.04 -12.05
C ASP A 158 14.37 -16.69 -12.61
N ASN A 159 13.71 -15.58 -12.25
CA ASN A 159 14.07 -14.24 -12.72
C ASN A 159 14.93 -13.46 -11.70
N SER A 160 15.29 -14.06 -10.57
CA SER A 160 15.97 -13.32 -9.49
C SER A 160 17.40 -12.89 -9.82
N SER A 161 18.10 -13.60 -10.71
CA SER A 161 19.46 -13.26 -11.14
C SER A 161 19.54 -11.97 -11.93
N ASP A 162 18.46 -11.62 -12.63
CA ASP A 162 18.38 -10.47 -13.54
C ASP A 162 17.69 -9.28 -12.87
N TRP A 163 17.34 -9.41 -11.58
CA TRP A 163 16.62 -8.39 -10.84
C TRP A 163 17.50 -7.18 -10.54
N ILE A 164 17.05 -6.01 -10.99
CA ILE A 164 17.72 -4.74 -10.69
C ILE A 164 17.29 -4.28 -9.29
N THR A 165 18.26 -4.09 -8.42
CA THR A 165 18.02 -3.65 -7.04
C THR A 165 17.88 -2.13 -6.98
N LEU A 166 16.90 -1.65 -6.23
CA LEU A 166 16.74 -0.24 -5.89
C LEU A 166 18.00 0.31 -5.21
N PRO A 167 18.40 1.55 -5.52
CA PRO A 167 19.44 2.24 -4.78
C PRO A 167 19.01 2.48 -3.33
N LEU A 168 19.97 2.35 -2.41
CA LEU A 168 19.74 2.61 -0.98
C LEU A 168 19.53 4.10 -0.71
N ASP A 169 18.67 4.40 0.25
CA ASP A 169 18.50 5.75 0.81
C ASP A 169 18.23 6.83 -0.26
N VAL A 170 17.42 6.49 -1.26
CA VAL A 170 17.26 7.31 -2.48
C VAL A 170 16.15 8.37 -2.40
N LEU A 171 15.18 8.18 -1.51
CA LEU A 171 14.03 9.07 -1.36
C LEU A 171 13.87 9.53 0.08
N HIS A 172 13.57 10.82 0.25
CA HIS A 172 13.43 11.48 1.54
C HIS A 172 12.17 12.35 1.60
N PRO A 173 11.63 12.66 2.79
CA PRO A 173 10.45 13.50 2.91
C PRO A 173 10.71 14.91 2.39
N GLY A 174 9.85 15.36 1.47
CA GLY A 174 9.74 16.73 1.02
C GLY A 174 8.58 17.45 1.71
N GLU A 175 7.87 18.28 0.95
CA GLU A 175 6.71 19.03 1.45
C GLU A 175 5.47 18.14 1.65
N SER A 176 4.61 18.57 2.57
CA SER A 176 3.29 17.97 2.71
C SER A 176 2.43 18.29 1.50
N ARG A 177 1.62 17.32 1.06
CA ARG A 177 0.64 17.49 -0.01
C ARG A 177 -0.74 17.01 0.42
N LEU A 178 -1.76 17.37 -0.35
CA LEU A 178 -3.12 16.89 -0.09
C LEU A 178 -3.17 15.36 -0.26
N PRO A 179 -3.94 14.62 0.56
CA PRO A 179 -3.97 13.16 0.49
C PRO A 179 -4.43 12.59 -0.85
N LEU A 180 -5.15 13.36 -1.68
CA LEU A 180 -5.58 12.91 -3.01
C LEU A 180 -4.70 13.43 -4.15
N PHE A 181 -3.58 14.10 -3.85
CA PHE A 181 -2.75 14.79 -4.85
C PHE A 181 -2.18 13.87 -5.92
N ALA A 182 -1.85 12.63 -5.55
CA ALA A 182 -1.28 11.62 -6.44
C ALA A 182 -2.25 10.44 -6.68
N ALA A 183 -3.55 10.58 -6.42
CA ALA A 183 -4.49 9.45 -6.42
C ALA A 183 -4.77 8.84 -7.82
N GLU A 184 -4.20 9.40 -8.89
CA GLU A 184 -4.43 8.97 -10.26
C GLU A 184 -3.13 9.07 -11.07
N ILE A 185 -2.76 7.97 -11.74
CA ILE A 185 -1.43 7.74 -12.33
C ILE A 185 -1.12 8.57 -13.58
N PHE A 186 -2.11 9.21 -14.20
CA PHE A 186 -1.93 10.09 -15.36
C PHE A 186 -1.79 11.58 -14.97
N LEU A 187 -1.79 11.88 -13.67
CA LEU A 187 -1.53 13.24 -13.20
C LEU A 187 -0.05 13.61 -13.44
N PRO A 188 0.24 14.86 -13.85
CA PRO A 188 1.62 15.32 -14.07
C PRO A 188 2.29 15.65 -12.72
N THR A 189 2.51 14.63 -11.90
CA THR A 189 3.09 14.70 -10.57
C THR A 189 4.08 13.55 -10.38
N THR A 190 4.86 13.64 -9.32
CA THR A 190 5.56 12.51 -8.70
C THR A 190 4.60 11.69 -7.84
N PHE A 191 4.84 10.38 -7.76
CA PHE A 191 3.92 9.42 -7.14
C PHE A 191 4.40 8.89 -5.79
N SER A 192 5.70 8.92 -5.52
CA SER A 192 6.30 8.47 -4.28
C SER A 192 5.81 9.33 -3.11
N GLN A 193 5.20 8.69 -2.11
CA GLN A 193 4.63 9.36 -0.94
C GLN A 193 4.62 8.49 0.29
N LEU A 194 4.66 9.18 1.43
CA LEU A 194 4.24 8.66 2.72
C LEU A 194 2.82 9.12 3.01
N GLY A 195 1.92 8.18 3.29
CA GLY A 195 0.48 8.40 3.45
C GLY A 195 -0.19 8.92 2.18
N GLY A 196 -1.39 9.46 2.30
CA GLY A 196 -2.25 9.80 1.16
C GLY A 196 -2.94 8.57 0.56
N HIS A 197 -3.87 8.82 -0.36
CA HIS A 197 -4.54 7.78 -1.12
C HIS A 197 -3.57 7.20 -2.18
N PRO A 198 -3.46 5.87 -2.30
CA PRO A 198 -2.52 5.22 -3.22
C PRO A 198 -2.88 5.45 -4.69
N ALA A 199 -1.86 5.75 -5.50
CA ALA A 199 -1.97 5.82 -6.96
C ALA A 199 -1.98 4.40 -7.56
N TRP A 200 -3.15 3.79 -7.74
CA TRP A 200 -3.22 2.45 -8.31
C TRP A 200 -2.92 2.46 -9.82
N VAL A 201 -1.96 1.64 -10.23
CA VAL A 201 -1.59 1.44 -11.65
C VAL A 201 -2.57 0.48 -12.34
N GLN A 202 -2.99 -0.55 -11.59
CA GLN A 202 -3.97 -1.54 -12.03
C GLN A 202 -5.27 -1.37 -11.20
N ASP A 203 -5.98 -2.45 -10.89
CA ASP A 203 -7.08 -2.41 -9.93
C ASP A 203 -6.58 -2.13 -8.50
N THR A 204 -7.46 -1.61 -7.64
CA THR A 204 -7.13 -1.44 -6.23
C THR A 204 -6.84 -2.77 -5.57
N ASP A 205 -5.67 -2.91 -4.96
CA ASP A 205 -5.24 -4.18 -4.35
C ASP A 205 -4.74 -3.96 -2.93
N TYR A 206 -5.69 -3.73 -2.01
CA TYR A 206 -5.39 -3.71 -0.58
C TYR A 206 -5.21 -5.15 -0.07
N PRO A 207 -4.02 -5.53 0.42
CA PRO A 207 -3.78 -6.89 0.85
C PRO A 207 -4.61 -7.22 2.09
N THR A 208 -4.99 -8.48 2.21
CA THR A 208 -5.67 -9.01 3.39
C THR A 208 -4.63 -9.48 4.40
N CYS A 209 -4.73 -9.02 5.65
CA CYS A 209 -3.80 -9.42 6.70
C CYS A 209 -3.86 -10.94 6.92
N PRO A 210 -2.73 -11.66 6.86
CA PRO A 210 -2.72 -13.11 6.99
C PRO A 210 -3.02 -13.60 8.42
N THR A 211 -3.15 -12.70 9.39
CA THR A 211 -3.39 -13.00 10.81
C THR A 211 -4.86 -12.80 11.19
N CYS A 212 -5.44 -11.64 10.88
CA CYS A 212 -6.83 -11.29 11.27
C CYS A 212 -7.81 -11.25 10.10
N ALA A 213 -7.35 -11.49 8.86
CA ALA A 213 -8.16 -11.42 7.64
C ALA A 213 -8.80 -10.04 7.36
N GLN A 214 -8.39 -8.98 8.06
CA GLN A 214 -8.82 -7.62 7.76
C GLN A 214 -8.01 -7.03 6.60
N THR A 215 -8.65 -6.17 5.81
CA THR A 215 -7.97 -5.33 4.82
C THR A 215 -6.90 -4.46 5.50
N MET A 216 -5.68 -4.50 4.98
CA MET A 216 -4.55 -3.72 5.49
C MET A 216 -4.62 -2.26 5.03
N MET A 217 -4.00 -1.37 5.80
CA MET A 217 -3.95 0.06 5.50
C MET A 217 -2.70 0.40 4.70
N PHE A 218 -2.87 1.17 3.63
CA PHE A 218 -1.78 1.76 2.88
C PHE A 218 -0.97 2.71 3.77
N LEU A 219 0.35 2.56 3.73
CA LEU A 219 1.31 3.39 4.46
C LEU A 219 2.06 4.33 3.53
N ALA A 220 2.62 3.82 2.43
CA ALA A 220 3.50 4.57 1.54
C ALA A 220 3.62 3.88 0.18
N GLN A 221 3.99 4.63 -0.85
CA GLN A 221 4.35 4.09 -2.16
C GLN A 221 5.66 4.70 -2.66
N LEU A 222 6.31 3.97 -3.55
CA LEU A 222 7.54 4.34 -4.23
C LEU A 222 7.39 4.02 -5.71
N SER A 223 7.57 5.05 -6.55
CA SER A 223 7.56 4.93 -8.00
C SER A 223 8.98 4.77 -8.52
N TYR A 224 9.19 3.85 -9.46
CA TYR A 224 10.48 3.72 -10.14
C TYR A 224 10.81 4.96 -10.97
N GLU A 225 9.80 5.62 -11.56
CA GLU A 225 9.95 6.87 -12.33
C GLU A 225 10.47 8.03 -11.46
N ASP A 226 10.22 8.01 -10.14
CA ASP A 226 10.71 9.03 -9.21
C ASP A 226 12.14 8.74 -8.72
N ILE A 227 12.74 7.60 -9.11
CA ILE A 227 14.05 7.11 -8.64
C ILE A 227 15.07 7.07 -9.77
N GLU A 228 14.70 6.50 -10.91
CA GLU A 228 15.61 6.36 -12.03
C GLU A 228 15.40 7.48 -13.04
N GLU A 229 16.47 7.90 -13.70
CA GLU A 229 16.40 8.85 -14.81
C GLU A 229 16.34 8.13 -16.16
N GLU A 230 16.35 6.79 -16.14
CA GLU A 230 16.26 5.94 -17.32
C GLU A 230 14.81 5.89 -17.81
N GLU A 231 14.63 6.03 -19.12
CA GLU A 231 13.32 6.19 -19.79
C GLU A 231 12.39 4.97 -19.68
N TYR A 232 12.84 3.87 -19.04
CA TYR A 232 12.13 2.59 -18.99
C TYR A 232 11.93 2.03 -17.56
N ALA A 233 12.25 2.81 -16.52
CA ALA A 233 12.03 2.39 -15.15
C ALA A 233 10.55 2.57 -14.78
N GLU A 234 9.77 1.50 -14.96
CA GLU A 234 8.33 1.49 -14.71
C GLU A 234 7.99 0.74 -13.42
N GLY A 235 6.82 1.06 -12.86
CA GLY A 235 6.22 0.31 -11.77
C GLY A 235 6.17 1.06 -10.43
N MET A 236 5.31 0.53 -9.56
CA MET A 236 4.95 1.12 -8.27
C MET A 236 5.03 0.06 -7.19
N LEU A 237 5.81 0.32 -6.14
CA LEU A 237 5.83 -0.46 -4.92
C LEU A 237 4.94 0.19 -3.87
N TYR A 238 4.11 -0.60 -3.21
CA TYR A 238 3.23 -0.15 -2.14
C TYR A 238 3.60 -0.85 -0.83
N GLY A 239 3.57 -0.11 0.27
CA GLY A 239 3.73 -0.61 1.63
C GLY A 239 2.42 -0.50 2.41
N PHE A 240 2.09 -1.55 3.17
CA PHE A 240 0.87 -1.62 3.97
C PHE A 240 1.15 -2.09 5.39
N ILE A 241 0.27 -1.72 6.32
CA ILE A 241 0.30 -2.18 7.70
C ILE A 241 -1.06 -2.69 8.18
N CYS A 242 -1.01 -3.65 9.11
CA CYS A 242 -2.13 -4.05 9.95
C CYS A 242 -1.76 -3.69 11.40
N PRO A 243 -2.24 -2.54 11.92
CA PRO A 243 -1.84 -2.08 13.25
C PRO A 243 -2.22 -3.06 14.38
N SER A 244 -3.36 -3.74 14.27
CA SER A 244 -3.84 -4.69 15.28
C SER A 244 -2.99 -5.95 15.38
N CYS A 245 -2.42 -6.41 14.27
CA CYS A 245 -1.60 -7.63 14.21
C CYS A 245 -0.10 -7.35 14.07
N GLN A 246 0.32 -6.09 14.01
CA GLN A 246 1.70 -5.68 13.78
C GLN A 246 2.32 -6.43 12.59
N THR A 247 1.56 -6.49 11.50
CA THR A 247 1.96 -7.17 10.25
C THR A 247 2.11 -6.12 9.17
N THR A 248 3.12 -6.25 8.33
CA THR A 248 3.36 -5.39 7.18
C THR A 248 3.19 -6.19 5.89
N ALA A 249 2.91 -5.50 4.80
CA ALA A 249 2.86 -6.10 3.49
C ALA A 249 3.46 -5.18 2.43
N THR A 250 3.90 -5.76 1.33
CA THR A 250 4.24 -5.06 0.10
C THR A 250 3.57 -5.71 -1.09
N SER A 251 3.20 -4.89 -2.07
CA SER A 251 2.77 -5.32 -3.39
C SER A 251 3.40 -4.42 -4.44
N TYR A 252 3.32 -4.86 -5.69
CA TYR A 252 3.88 -4.17 -6.84
C TYR A 252 2.84 -4.14 -7.96
N GLN A 253 2.78 -3.04 -8.71
CA GLN A 253 1.99 -2.94 -9.93
C GLN A 253 2.79 -2.23 -11.02
N GLN A 254 2.54 -2.61 -12.27
CA GLN A 254 3.10 -1.99 -13.46
C GLN A 254 2.09 -2.03 -14.61
N THR A 255 2.31 -1.20 -15.62
CA THR A 255 1.49 -1.12 -16.84
C THR A 255 1.72 -2.27 -17.81
#